data_AF-A0A4U2Z382-F1
#
_entry.id   AF-A0A4U2Z382-F1
#
_cell.length_a   1.000
_cell.length_b   1.000
_cell.length_c   1.000
_cell.angle_alpha   90.00
_cell.angle_beta   90.00
_cell.angle_gamma   90.00
#
_symmetry.space_group_name_H-M   'P 1'
#
loop_
_entity.id
_entity.type
_entity.pdbx_description
1 polymer ?
#
loop_
_entity_poly.entity_id
_entity_poly.type
_entity_poly.pdbx_seq_one_letter_code
_entity_poly.pdbx_strand_id
1 'polypeptide(L)'
;MVLLCKKEANRIQIHVVRAGESLYGIAHAYGTTVQSIVDANQIPDPNRLVVGQALVIPIVGSFYYVQPGDSLWSIGQRFGINYLTLAQVNGIHPNQILSIGLRLYIPPAPKTKAETLAYLEPRGTAVSEALLSQAREASPYLTYLALFSYEAQRDGTLKKPPINGVTEIANDTGAALAMVVSNLENFQFSGELARDIFQSIAVQDLLFDNILNEAKRVGSIKDIHFDFENLPADQREAYNSFLRRAVKRFHAEGYTVSTALAPKTSANQRGPWIEAHDYKAHGEIVDFVLLMTYEWGYSAGPPMAVSPIREVEAVVKYAVSEMPASKILLGQNLYGYDWTLPFVQGGPYAEAVSPQRAIDIAKKYNAAIQYDWNAQAPFFDYYDEQGRAHVVWFEDARSIQAKFNLIKQYKLRGIGYWKLGLPFPQNWLLIGSNFDVVKK
;
A
#
# COMPACT_ATOMS: atom_id res chain seq x y z
N MET A 1 20.79 23.57 5.15
CA MET A 1 21.45 23.12 3.91
C MET A 1 20.85 21.77 3.57
N VAL A 2 19.86 21.76 2.68
CA VAL A 2 19.06 20.58 2.33
C VAL A 2 19.91 19.67 1.45
N LEU A 3 20.19 18.45 1.91
CA LEU A 3 20.83 17.42 1.08
C LEU A 3 19.82 16.92 0.03
N LEU A 4 19.77 17.62 -1.10
CA LEU A 4 19.27 17.08 -2.35
C LEU A 4 20.45 16.43 -3.10
N CYS A 5 20.15 15.33 -3.78
CA CYS A 5 20.94 14.69 -4.84
C CYS A 5 21.91 13.55 -4.40
N LYS A 6 21.43 12.31 -4.49
CA LYS A 6 21.65 11.46 -5.67
C LYS A 6 20.65 10.30 -5.69
N LYS A 7 19.84 10.25 -6.75
CA LYS A 7 18.97 9.12 -7.10
C LYS A 7 19.86 8.00 -7.67
N GLU A 8 20.48 7.22 -6.79
CA GLU A 8 21.09 5.94 -7.17
C GLU A 8 20.09 4.81 -6.88
N ALA A 9 20.11 3.78 -7.70
CA ALA A 9 19.23 2.63 -7.56
C ALA A 9 19.62 1.86 -6.28
N ASN A 10 18.97 2.16 -5.16
CA ASN A 10 19.21 1.45 -3.91
C ASN A 10 18.29 0.24 -3.88
N ARG A 11 18.75 -0.97 -4.16
CA ARG A 11 18.06 -2.14 -3.61
C ARG A 11 18.39 -2.13 -2.12
N ILE A 12 17.36 -2.10 -1.27
CA ILE A 12 17.53 -2.06 0.17
C ILE A 12 17.55 -3.49 0.71
N GLN A 13 18.44 -3.75 1.67
CA GLN A 13 18.51 -5.03 2.36
C GLN A 13 17.47 -5.07 3.49
N ILE A 14 16.72 -6.17 3.58
CA ILE A 14 15.86 -6.45 4.73
C ILE A 14 16.61 -7.42 5.65
N HIS A 15 16.78 -7.05 6.91
CA HIS A 15 17.39 -7.88 7.95
C HIS A 15 16.34 -8.22 9.01
N VAL A 16 16.28 -9.48 9.43
CA VAL A 16 15.36 -9.93 10.48
C VAL A 16 16.17 -10.17 11.74
N VAL A 17 15.87 -9.41 12.80
CA VAL A 17 16.58 -9.46 14.07
C VAL A 17 16.48 -10.86 14.69
N ARG A 18 17.62 -11.40 15.09
CA ARG A 18 17.78 -12.68 15.79
C ARG A 18 18.07 -12.44 17.27
N ALA A 19 17.89 -13.49 18.07
CA ALA A 19 18.22 -13.45 19.49
C ALA A 19 19.70 -13.07 19.70
N GLY A 20 19.93 -12.06 20.54
CA GLY A 20 21.26 -11.56 20.88
C GLY A 20 21.87 -10.55 19.91
N GLU A 21 21.20 -10.20 18.80
CA GLU A 21 21.68 -9.16 17.89
C GLU A 21 21.46 -7.75 18.47
N SER A 22 22.40 -6.85 18.17
CA SER A 22 22.32 -5.43 18.49
C SER A 22 22.47 -4.61 17.22
N LEU A 23 22.00 -3.35 17.23
CA LEU A 23 22.21 -2.47 16.08
C LEU A 23 23.69 -2.25 15.75
N TYR A 24 24.58 -2.28 16.75
CA TYR A 24 26.03 -2.21 16.51
C TYR A 24 26.51 -3.42 15.70
N GLY A 25 26.14 -4.64 16.11
CA GLY A 25 26.51 -5.86 15.39
C GLY A 25 25.94 -5.90 13.98
N ILE A 26 24.68 -5.49 13.82
CA ILE A 26 24.01 -5.41 12.51
C ILE A 26 24.68 -4.36 11.62
N ALA A 27 24.93 -3.15 12.13
CA ALA A 27 25.60 -2.08 11.40
C ALA A 27 27.00 -2.51 10.92
N HIS A 28 27.79 -3.13 11.80
CA HIS A 28 29.10 -3.68 11.47
C HIS A 28 29.00 -4.77 10.39
N ALA A 29 28.06 -5.71 10.52
CA ALA A 29 27.86 -6.79 9.56
C ALA A 29 27.56 -6.26 8.14
N TYR A 30 26.77 -5.19 8.03
CA TYR A 30 26.40 -4.61 6.75
C TYR A 30 27.30 -3.47 6.26
N GLY A 31 28.26 -3.01 7.06
CA GLY A 31 29.14 -1.90 6.71
C GLY A 31 28.41 -0.55 6.68
N THR A 32 27.46 -0.33 7.60
CA THR A 32 26.72 0.93 7.76
C THR A 32 26.85 1.45 9.20
N THR A 33 26.14 2.52 9.56
CA THR A 33 26.15 3.06 10.91
C THR A 33 24.86 2.73 11.67
N VAL A 34 24.95 2.67 13.00
CA VAL A 34 23.77 2.53 13.88
C VAL A 34 22.77 3.65 13.59
N GLN A 35 23.25 4.89 13.48
CA GLN A 35 22.40 6.05 13.23
C GLN A 35 21.63 5.92 11.91
N SER A 36 22.29 5.47 10.83
CA SER A 36 21.62 5.25 9.55
C SER A 36 20.50 4.20 9.66
N ILE A 37 20.70 3.13 10.42
CA ILE A 37 19.65 2.12 10.64
C ILE A 37 18.51 2.71 11.49
N VAL A 38 18.83 3.46 12.55
CA VAL A 38 17.85 4.13 13.41
C VAL A 38 16.98 5.09 12.61
N ASP A 39 17.59 5.95 11.80
CA ASP A 39 16.88 6.95 10.97
C ASP A 39 16.00 6.28 9.93
N ALA A 40 16.53 5.26 9.22
CA ALA A 40 15.80 4.55 8.18
C ALA A 40 14.57 3.78 8.71
N ASN A 41 14.62 3.31 9.96
CA ASN A 41 13.55 2.51 10.56
C ASN A 41 12.77 3.26 11.64
N GLN A 42 13.08 4.55 11.85
CA GLN A 42 12.54 5.40 12.92
C GLN A 42 12.49 4.68 14.27
N ILE A 43 13.60 4.06 14.70
CA ILE A 43 13.66 3.24 15.91
C ILE A 43 13.72 4.15 17.15
N PRO A 44 12.68 4.19 18.00
CA PRO A 44 12.66 5.11 19.14
C PRO A 44 13.62 4.68 20.27
N ASP A 45 13.80 3.37 20.47
CA ASP A 45 14.73 2.80 21.45
C ASP A 45 15.72 1.86 20.74
N PRO A 46 16.89 2.37 20.32
CA PRO A 46 17.92 1.63 19.58
C PRO A 46 18.56 0.47 20.37
N ASN A 47 18.44 0.48 21.71
CA ASN A 47 19.09 -0.52 22.56
C ASN A 47 18.22 -1.76 22.80
N ARG A 48 16.95 -1.71 22.39
CA ARG A 48 15.99 -2.79 22.63
C ARG A 48 15.26 -3.18 21.35
N LEU A 49 15.88 -4.12 20.62
CA LEU A 49 15.29 -4.74 19.43
C LEU A 49 14.37 -5.91 19.82
N VAL A 50 13.42 -6.21 18.95
CA VAL A 50 12.52 -7.36 19.11
C VAL A 50 12.97 -8.49 18.20
N VAL A 51 13.06 -9.72 18.71
CA VAL A 51 13.35 -10.89 17.88
C VAL A 51 12.27 -11.04 16.82
N GLY A 52 12.68 -11.20 15.56
CA GLY A 52 11.78 -11.25 14.41
C GLY A 52 11.40 -9.90 13.81
N GLN A 53 11.83 -8.78 14.41
CA GLN A 53 11.65 -7.44 13.84
C GLN A 53 12.39 -7.34 12.50
N ALA A 54 11.71 -6.89 11.45
CA ALA A 54 12.32 -6.64 10.16
C ALA A 54 12.83 -5.19 10.08
N LEU A 55 14.11 -5.04 9.75
CA LEU A 55 14.80 -3.76 9.57
C LEU A 55 15.19 -3.58 8.10
N VAL A 56 14.96 -2.38 7.59
CA VAL A 56 15.55 -1.89 6.34
C VAL A 56 16.96 -1.39 6.63
N ILE A 57 17.96 -2.01 6.02
CA ILE A 57 19.35 -1.60 6.13
C ILE A 57 19.68 -0.68 4.94
N PRO A 58 20.00 0.61 5.17
CA PRO A 58 20.19 1.59 4.10
C PRO A 58 21.58 1.43 3.45
N ILE A 59 21.72 0.39 2.63
CA ILE A 59 22.90 0.12 1.80
C ILE A 59 22.49 0.07 0.33
N VAL A 60 23.47 0.25 -0.56
CA VAL A 60 23.27 0.10 -2.01
C VAL A 60 23.43 -1.37 -2.39
N GLY A 61 22.36 -1.99 -2.87
CA GLY A 61 22.36 -3.42 -3.17
C GLY A 61 22.00 -4.24 -1.92
N SER A 62 22.14 -5.55 -2.01
CA SER A 62 21.82 -6.46 -0.92
C SER A 62 22.93 -7.49 -0.74
N PHE A 63 22.94 -8.17 0.40
CA PHE A 63 23.83 -9.30 0.63
C PHE A 63 23.03 -10.59 0.73
N TYR A 64 23.53 -11.63 0.07
CA TYR A 64 22.98 -12.97 0.10
C TYR A 64 23.99 -13.92 0.74
N TYR A 65 23.54 -14.72 1.69
CA TYR A 65 24.36 -15.78 2.28
C TYR A 65 23.96 -17.10 1.61
N VAL A 66 24.93 -17.74 0.95
CA VAL A 66 24.74 -19.00 0.22
C VAL A 66 24.11 -20.05 1.13
N GLN A 67 23.01 -20.63 0.66
CA GLN A 67 22.25 -21.70 1.31
C GLN A 67 22.66 -23.07 0.74
N PRO A 68 22.31 -24.18 1.43
CA PRO A 68 22.52 -25.52 0.90
C PRO A 68 21.89 -25.69 -0.49
N GLY A 69 22.66 -26.22 -1.45
CA GLY A 69 22.21 -26.46 -2.83
C GLY A 69 22.29 -25.25 -3.77
N ASP A 70 22.76 -24.10 -3.30
CA ASP A 70 22.93 -22.94 -4.17
C ASP A 70 24.11 -23.05 -5.13
N SER A 71 23.95 -22.39 -6.28
CA SER A 71 24.99 -22.11 -7.26
C SER A 71 24.89 -20.65 -7.70
N LEU A 72 25.93 -20.11 -8.34
CA LEU A 72 25.83 -18.76 -8.93
C LEU A 72 24.68 -18.66 -9.94
N TRP A 73 24.38 -19.75 -10.64
CA TRP A 73 23.26 -19.81 -11.56
C TRP A 73 21.91 -19.73 -10.85
N SER A 74 21.68 -20.55 -9.81
CA SER A 74 20.40 -20.54 -9.08
C SER A 74 20.17 -19.23 -8.31
N ILE A 75 21.24 -18.66 -7.75
CA ILE A 75 21.21 -17.34 -7.10
C ILE A 75 20.94 -16.24 -8.15
N GLY A 76 21.61 -16.31 -9.30
CA GLY A 76 21.41 -15.40 -10.41
C GLY A 76 19.95 -15.36 -10.87
N GLN A 77 19.36 -16.54 -11.10
CA GLN A 77 17.93 -16.68 -11.44
C GLN A 77 17.02 -16.09 -10.36
N ARG A 78 17.28 -16.39 -9.08
CA ARG A 78 16.50 -15.88 -7.94
C ARG A 78 16.45 -14.35 -7.90
N PHE A 79 17.55 -13.70 -8.25
CA PHE A 79 17.69 -12.24 -8.16
C PHE A 79 17.56 -11.52 -9.51
N GLY A 80 17.27 -12.25 -10.60
CA GLY A 80 17.19 -11.67 -11.94
C GLY A 80 18.51 -11.09 -12.43
N ILE A 81 19.64 -11.63 -11.97
CA ILE A 81 20.99 -11.20 -12.35
C ILE A 81 21.69 -12.31 -13.14
N ASN A 82 22.39 -11.93 -14.21
CA ASN A 82 23.24 -12.89 -14.94
C ASN A 82 24.34 -13.42 -13.99
N TYR A 83 24.50 -14.74 -13.94
CA TYR A 83 25.43 -15.38 -13.00
C TYR A 83 26.91 -15.00 -13.24
N LEU A 84 27.30 -14.67 -14.49
CA LEU A 84 28.64 -14.16 -14.81
C LEU A 84 28.86 -12.78 -14.19
N THR A 85 27.86 -11.90 -14.28
CA THR A 85 27.88 -10.59 -13.62
C THR A 85 27.93 -10.76 -12.09
N LEU A 86 27.16 -11.70 -11.54
CA LEU A 86 27.20 -12.03 -10.12
C LEU A 86 28.58 -12.53 -9.68
N ALA A 87 29.22 -13.38 -10.47
CA ALA A 87 30.58 -13.85 -10.19
C ALA A 87 31.59 -12.68 -10.21
N GLN A 88 31.52 -11.87 -11.27
CA GLN A 88 32.39 -10.72 -11.49
C GLN A 88 32.31 -9.69 -10.36
N VAL A 89 31.10 -9.28 -9.97
CA VAL A 89 30.92 -8.26 -8.91
C VAL A 89 31.35 -8.77 -7.53
N ASN A 90 31.38 -10.09 -7.34
CA ASN A 90 31.87 -10.72 -6.12
C ASN A 90 33.34 -11.14 -6.20
N GLY A 91 34.04 -10.90 -7.32
CA GLY A 91 35.43 -11.28 -7.50
C GLY A 91 35.69 -12.79 -7.41
N ILE A 92 34.70 -13.62 -7.76
CA ILE A 92 34.80 -15.09 -7.70
C ILE A 92 34.74 -15.70 -9.10
N HIS A 93 35.32 -16.90 -9.25
CA HIS A 93 35.32 -17.59 -10.53
C HIS A 93 33.90 -18.07 -10.90
N PRO A 94 33.43 -17.94 -12.16
CA PRO A 94 32.06 -18.34 -12.54
C PRO A 94 31.69 -19.79 -12.28
N ASN A 95 32.68 -20.69 -12.24
CA ASN A 95 32.51 -22.11 -11.96
C ASN A 95 32.91 -22.48 -10.52
N GLN A 96 33.09 -21.50 -9.63
CA GLN A 96 33.45 -21.74 -8.24
C GLN A 96 32.30 -22.45 -7.51
N ILE A 97 32.63 -23.53 -6.79
CA ILE A 97 31.71 -24.18 -5.85
C ILE A 97 31.52 -23.25 -4.66
N LEU A 98 30.26 -22.94 -4.31
CA LEU A 98 29.95 -22.01 -3.25
C LEU A 98 29.85 -22.73 -1.90
N SER A 99 30.64 -22.27 -0.92
CA SER A 99 30.50 -22.73 0.46
C SER A 99 29.24 -22.15 1.09
N ILE A 100 28.52 -22.97 1.85
CA ILE A 100 27.37 -22.51 2.66
C ILE A 100 27.84 -21.37 3.58
N GLY A 101 27.05 -20.30 3.65
CA GLY A 101 27.37 -19.10 4.43
C GLY A 101 28.30 -18.11 3.73
N LEU A 102 28.82 -18.42 2.52
CA LEU A 102 29.54 -17.44 1.73
C LEU A 102 28.62 -16.23 1.46
N ARG A 103 29.12 -15.04 1.77
CA ARG A 103 28.41 -13.78 1.57
C ARG A 103 28.68 -13.26 0.16
N LEU A 104 27.62 -13.11 -0.61
CA LEU A 104 27.63 -12.51 -1.94
C LEU A 104 26.94 -11.15 -1.91
N TYR A 105 27.58 -10.14 -2.48
CA TYR A 105 26.97 -8.89 -2.86
C TYR A 105 26.07 -9.10 -4.09
N ILE A 106 24.83 -8.66 -3.96
CA ILE A 106 23.84 -8.63 -5.02
C ILE A 106 23.63 -7.16 -5.40
N PRO A 107 24.09 -6.73 -6.59
CA PRO A 107 23.91 -5.35 -7.01
C PRO A 107 22.42 -5.02 -7.14
N PRO A 108 22.06 -3.74 -7.05
CA PRO A 108 20.69 -3.32 -7.17
C PRO A 108 20.12 -3.68 -8.54
N ALA A 109 18.88 -4.21 -8.54
CA ALA A 109 18.16 -4.43 -9.78
C ALA A 109 17.69 -3.08 -10.35
N PRO A 110 17.60 -2.94 -11.70
CA PRO A 110 16.96 -1.79 -12.30
C PRO A 110 15.55 -1.60 -11.73
N LYS A 111 15.24 -0.36 -11.40
CA LYS A 111 13.89 0.01 -10.95
C LYS A 111 12.92 -0.09 -12.13
N THR A 112 11.70 -0.51 -11.84
CA THR A 112 10.59 -0.45 -12.80
C THR A 112 9.77 0.80 -12.52
N LYS A 113 9.19 1.41 -13.55
CA LYS A 113 8.23 2.49 -13.34
C LYS A 113 7.00 1.96 -12.60
N ALA A 114 6.46 2.74 -11.68
CA ALA A 114 5.17 2.48 -11.04
C ALA A 114 4.47 3.79 -10.73
N GLU A 115 3.15 3.77 -10.76
CA GLU A 115 2.33 4.83 -10.17
C GLU A 115 1.94 4.44 -8.74
N THR A 116 2.06 5.39 -7.81
CA THR A 116 1.81 5.16 -6.39
C THR A 116 0.74 6.13 -5.90
N LEU A 117 -0.24 5.64 -5.17
CA LEU A 117 -1.33 6.43 -4.60
C LEU A 117 -1.38 6.21 -3.09
N ALA A 118 -1.66 7.24 -2.30
CA ALA A 118 -1.99 7.05 -0.88
C ALA A 118 -3.19 7.89 -0.47
N TYR A 119 -4.15 7.26 0.21
CA TYR A 119 -5.31 7.95 0.76
C TYR A 119 -4.93 8.76 2.00
N LEU A 120 -5.47 9.95 2.09
CA LEU A 120 -5.39 10.85 3.21
C LEU A 120 -6.82 11.14 3.67
N GLU A 121 -7.16 10.76 4.90
CA GLU A 121 -8.50 10.93 5.49
C GLU A 121 -8.43 11.93 6.65
N PRO A 122 -8.67 13.23 6.42
CA PRO A 122 -8.80 14.20 7.48
C PRO A 122 -10.07 13.92 8.29
N ARG A 123 -10.02 14.20 9.59
CA ARG A 123 -11.19 14.11 10.48
C ARG A 123 -11.46 15.46 11.11
N GLY A 124 -12.73 15.79 11.28
CA GLY A 124 -13.16 17.08 11.82
C GLY A 124 -13.09 18.20 10.78
N THR A 125 -12.76 19.42 11.22
CA THR A 125 -12.84 20.64 10.40
C THR A 125 -11.52 21.07 9.78
N ALA A 126 -10.41 20.42 10.14
CA ALA A 126 -9.06 20.74 9.66
C ALA A 126 -8.22 19.47 9.49
N VAL A 127 -7.20 19.56 8.65
CA VAL A 127 -6.18 18.51 8.52
C VAL A 127 -5.23 18.61 9.73
N SER A 128 -5.04 17.51 10.45
CA SER A 128 -4.17 17.51 11.64
C SER A 128 -2.69 17.61 11.24
N GLU A 129 -1.87 18.23 12.08
CA GLU A 129 -0.43 18.36 11.82
C GLU A 129 0.27 16.98 11.76
N ALA A 130 -0.20 16.00 12.53
CA ALA A 130 0.29 14.63 12.43
C ALA A 130 0.04 14.03 11.02
N LEU A 131 -1.15 14.27 10.45
CA LEU A 131 -1.48 13.80 9.11
C LEU A 131 -0.70 14.57 8.03
N LEU A 132 -0.51 15.88 8.19
CA LEU A 132 0.33 16.69 7.29
C LEU A 132 1.80 16.26 7.33
N SER A 133 2.33 15.94 8.51
CA SER A 133 3.70 15.43 8.68
C SER A 133 3.88 14.09 7.94
N GLN A 134 2.93 13.17 8.10
CA GLN A 134 2.94 11.90 7.36
C GLN A 134 2.77 12.08 5.86
N ALA A 135 1.95 13.05 5.42
CA ALA A 135 1.84 13.40 4.01
C ALA A 135 3.16 13.95 3.46
N ARG A 136 3.89 14.80 4.19
CA ARG A 136 5.22 15.29 3.80
C ARG A 136 6.25 14.16 3.67
N GLU A 137 6.19 13.17 4.55
CA GLU A 137 7.07 12.00 4.49
C GLU A 137 6.77 11.11 3.27
N ALA A 138 5.49 10.85 2.99
CA ALA A 138 5.08 9.94 1.93
C ALA A 138 5.12 10.57 0.53
N SER A 139 4.70 11.82 0.36
CA SER A 139 4.46 12.44 -0.96
C SER A 139 5.65 12.45 -1.93
N PRO A 140 6.93 12.51 -1.51
CA PRO A 140 8.06 12.30 -2.41
C PRO A 140 8.00 10.96 -3.16
N TYR A 141 7.39 9.95 -2.56
CA TYR A 141 7.20 8.60 -3.09
C TYR A 141 5.83 8.37 -3.74
N LEU A 142 5.00 9.42 -3.90
CA LEU A 142 3.65 9.33 -4.46
C LEU A 142 3.56 9.92 -5.88
N THR A 143 2.82 9.25 -6.75
CA THR A 143 2.22 9.85 -7.95
C THR A 143 0.99 10.66 -7.58
N TYR A 144 0.12 10.08 -6.74
CA TYR A 144 -1.14 10.68 -6.30
C TYR A 144 -1.26 10.70 -4.77
N LEU A 145 -1.63 11.86 -4.24
CA LEU A 145 -2.16 11.99 -2.89
C LEU A 145 -3.69 12.08 -2.99
N ALA A 146 -4.40 11.07 -2.49
CA ALA A 146 -5.84 10.92 -2.68
C ALA A 146 -6.60 11.44 -1.45
N LEU A 147 -7.29 12.58 -1.61
CA LEU A 147 -7.99 13.23 -0.50
C LEU A 147 -9.36 12.60 -0.28
N PHE A 148 -9.50 11.85 0.81
CA PHE A 148 -10.70 11.14 1.20
C PHE A 148 -11.55 11.96 2.20
N SER A 149 -12.80 12.32 1.90
CA SER A 149 -13.42 12.27 0.57
C SER A 149 -14.37 13.44 0.35
N TYR A 150 -14.65 13.71 -0.92
CA TYR A 150 -15.73 14.56 -1.38
C TYR A 150 -17.00 13.70 -1.43
N GLU A 151 -17.89 13.86 -0.45
CA GLU A 151 -19.11 13.05 -0.35
C GLU A 151 -20.15 13.60 -1.34
N ALA A 152 -20.55 12.77 -2.30
CA ALA A 152 -21.59 13.10 -3.27
C ALA A 152 -22.97 13.12 -2.59
N GLN A 153 -23.79 14.12 -2.92
CA GLN A 153 -25.13 14.27 -2.35
C GLN A 153 -26.23 13.95 -3.36
N ARG A 154 -27.44 13.65 -2.87
CA ARG A 154 -28.61 13.28 -3.69
C ARG A 154 -29.02 14.35 -4.71
N ASP A 155 -28.69 15.61 -4.44
CA ASP A 155 -28.95 16.76 -5.31
C ASP A 155 -27.79 17.07 -6.29
N GLY A 156 -26.73 16.26 -6.29
CA GLY A 156 -25.54 16.45 -7.11
C GLY A 156 -24.53 17.45 -6.53
N THR A 157 -24.73 17.94 -5.31
CA THR A 157 -23.71 18.74 -4.60
C THR A 157 -22.62 17.85 -3.99
N LEU A 158 -21.55 18.48 -3.48
CA LEU A 158 -20.43 17.82 -2.80
C LEU A 158 -20.28 18.37 -1.38
N LYS A 159 -20.25 17.48 -0.38
CA LYS A 159 -19.69 17.82 0.93
C LYS A 159 -18.18 17.61 0.89
N LYS A 160 -17.44 18.70 1.08
CA LYS A 160 -15.99 18.77 0.83
C LYS A 160 -15.19 18.44 2.10
N PRO A 161 -14.08 17.70 1.99
CA PRO A 161 -13.18 17.48 3.11
C PRO A 161 -12.28 18.70 3.35
N PRO A 162 -11.71 18.86 4.56
CA PRO A 162 -10.64 19.83 4.78
C PRO A 162 -9.43 19.55 3.88
N ILE A 163 -8.86 20.59 3.26
CA ILE A 163 -7.74 20.46 2.30
C ILE A 163 -6.50 21.29 2.67
N ASN A 164 -6.61 22.17 3.67
CA ASN A 164 -5.53 23.11 4.02
C ASN A 164 -4.20 22.38 4.27
N GLY A 165 -3.11 22.81 3.61
CA GLY A 165 -1.79 22.20 3.72
C GLY A 165 -1.53 21.02 2.79
N VAL A 166 -2.58 20.36 2.27
CA VAL A 166 -2.45 19.16 1.43
C VAL A 166 -1.98 19.52 0.02
N THR A 167 -2.52 20.61 -0.54
CA THR A 167 -2.18 21.10 -1.88
C THR A 167 -0.72 21.55 -1.95
N GLU A 168 -0.24 22.25 -0.93
CA GLU A 168 1.13 22.71 -0.82
C GLU A 168 2.11 21.52 -0.79
N ILE A 169 1.81 20.51 0.03
CA ILE A 169 2.63 19.29 0.11
C ILE A 169 2.71 18.55 -1.22
N ALA A 170 1.57 18.41 -1.91
CA ALA A 170 1.53 17.76 -3.21
C ALA A 170 2.42 18.50 -4.23
N ASN A 171 2.29 19.82 -4.31
CA ASN A 171 3.06 20.67 -5.20
C ASN A 171 4.57 20.65 -4.88
N ASP A 172 4.95 20.77 -3.61
CA ASP A 172 6.35 20.80 -3.17
C ASP A 172 7.10 19.48 -3.49
N THR A 173 6.37 18.38 -3.60
CA THR A 173 6.93 17.03 -3.83
C THR A 173 6.68 16.50 -5.26
N GLY A 174 6.01 17.30 -6.09
CA GLY A 174 5.60 16.94 -7.45
C GLY A 174 4.58 15.81 -7.54
N ALA A 175 3.86 15.52 -6.44
CA ALA A 175 2.72 14.60 -6.47
C ALA A 175 1.47 15.35 -6.98
N ALA A 176 0.60 14.65 -7.71
CA ALA A 176 -0.71 15.17 -8.07
C ALA A 176 -1.75 14.88 -6.98
N LEU A 177 -2.84 15.63 -6.95
CA LEU A 177 -4.01 15.26 -6.14
C LEU A 177 -4.97 14.37 -6.93
N ALA A 178 -5.48 13.33 -6.27
CA ALA A 178 -6.66 12.60 -6.71
C ALA A 178 -7.87 13.03 -5.86
N MET A 179 -8.94 13.48 -6.51
CA MET A 179 -10.20 13.81 -5.86
C MET A 179 -10.98 12.53 -5.61
N VAL A 180 -11.07 12.07 -4.37
CA VAL A 180 -11.89 10.90 -4.04
C VAL A 180 -13.34 11.34 -3.89
N VAL A 181 -14.21 10.86 -4.77
CA VAL A 181 -15.66 11.10 -4.72
C VAL A 181 -16.33 9.82 -4.23
N SER A 182 -17.00 9.91 -3.07
CA SER A 182 -17.61 8.74 -2.41
C SER A 182 -19.13 8.89 -2.26
N ASN A 183 -19.84 7.77 -2.22
CA ASN A 183 -21.27 7.71 -1.84
C ASN A 183 -21.46 7.49 -0.33
N LEU A 184 -20.70 8.23 0.48
CA LEU A 184 -20.85 8.21 1.93
C LEU A 184 -22.03 9.07 2.35
N GLU A 185 -22.89 8.53 3.21
CA GLU A 185 -24.00 9.22 3.84
C GLU A 185 -24.00 8.79 5.32
N ASN A 186 -23.96 9.76 6.25
CA ASN A 186 -23.89 9.47 7.69
C ASN A 186 -22.72 8.53 8.08
N PHE A 187 -21.53 8.78 7.53
CA PHE A 187 -20.30 8.02 7.78
C PHE A 187 -20.31 6.56 7.30
N GLN A 188 -21.27 6.17 6.44
CA GLN A 188 -21.36 4.83 5.88
C GLN A 188 -21.63 4.89 4.38
N PHE A 189 -21.17 3.89 3.63
CA PHE A 189 -21.44 3.81 2.20
C PHE A 189 -22.91 3.47 1.95
N SER A 190 -23.57 4.29 1.12
CA SER A 190 -25.01 4.24 0.86
C SER A 190 -25.27 3.86 -0.59
N GLY A 191 -25.68 2.60 -0.81
CA GLY A 191 -26.10 2.10 -2.11
C GLY A 191 -27.34 2.81 -2.67
N GLU A 192 -28.24 3.25 -1.78
CA GLU A 192 -29.44 4.02 -2.16
C GLU A 192 -29.09 5.44 -2.62
N LEU A 193 -28.11 6.10 -1.98
CA LEU A 193 -27.59 7.39 -2.47
C LEU A 193 -27.03 7.25 -3.89
N ALA A 194 -26.21 6.22 -4.13
CA ALA A 194 -25.64 5.98 -5.45
C ALA A 194 -26.74 5.67 -6.50
N ARG A 195 -27.74 4.87 -6.13
CA ARG A 195 -28.91 4.57 -6.98
C ARG A 195 -29.63 5.85 -7.40
N ASP A 196 -29.93 6.75 -6.47
CA ASP A 196 -30.61 8.02 -6.78
C ASP A 196 -29.81 8.88 -7.78
N ILE A 197 -28.49 8.95 -7.58
CA ILE A 197 -27.58 9.66 -8.51
C ILE A 197 -27.61 8.99 -9.89
N PHE A 198 -27.53 7.66 -9.96
CA PHE A 198 -27.49 6.93 -11.22
C PHE A 198 -28.77 7.04 -12.05
N GLN A 199 -29.92 7.25 -11.41
CA GLN A 199 -31.22 7.32 -12.07
C GLN A 199 -31.52 8.68 -12.70
N SER A 200 -30.84 9.76 -12.28
CA SER A 200 -31.13 11.11 -12.75
C SER A 200 -29.98 11.70 -13.57
N ILE A 201 -30.23 11.91 -14.87
CA ILE A 201 -29.25 12.52 -15.78
C ILE A 201 -28.87 13.92 -15.32
N ALA A 202 -29.85 14.71 -14.86
CA ALA A 202 -29.65 16.07 -14.39
C ALA A 202 -28.82 16.13 -13.10
N VAL A 203 -29.02 15.19 -12.17
CA VAL A 203 -28.20 15.09 -10.94
C VAL A 203 -26.77 14.73 -11.28
N GLN A 204 -26.55 13.82 -12.23
CA GLN A 204 -25.20 13.49 -12.70
C GLN A 204 -24.50 14.69 -13.36
N ASP A 205 -25.21 15.46 -14.19
CA ASP A 205 -24.62 16.66 -14.81
C ASP A 205 -24.24 17.70 -13.75
N LEU A 206 -25.10 17.95 -12.75
CA LEU A 206 -24.79 18.83 -11.63
C LEU A 206 -23.60 18.31 -10.80
N LEU A 207 -23.54 17.01 -10.53
CA LEU A 207 -22.42 16.39 -9.84
C LEU A 207 -21.11 16.57 -10.61
N PHE A 208 -21.11 16.31 -11.92
CA PHE A 208 -19.92 16.48 -12.75
C PHE A 208 -19.47 17.95 -12.82
N ASP A 209 -20.41 18.89 -12.93
CA ASP A 209 -20.09 20.32 -12.92
C ASP A 209 -19.50 20.75 -11.56
N ASN A 210 -20.04 20.27 -10.45
CA ASN A 210 -19.51 20.55 -9.10
C ASN A 210 -18.11 19.94 -8.90
N ILE A 211 -17.88 18.71 -9.40
CA ILE A 211 -16.56 18.07 -9.39
C ILE A 211 -15.56 18.91 -10.21
N LEU A 212 -15.91 19.31 -11.44
CA LEU A 212 -15.02 20.10 -12.30
C LEU A 212 -14.71 21.47 -11.71
N ASN A 213 -15.71 22.16 -11.18
CA ASN A 213 -15.54 23.47 -10.57
C ASN A 213 -14.60 23.39 -9.35
N GLU A 214 -14.77 22.36 -8.52
CA GLU A 214 -13.91 22.14 -7.36
C GLU A 214 -12.50 21.70 -7.76
N ALA A 215 -12.36 20.81 -8.75
CA ALA A 215 -11.05 20.42 -9.29
C ALA A 215 -10.27 21.62 -9.83
N LYS A 216 -10.94 22.50 -10.59
CA LYS A 216 -10.37 23.77 -11.08
C LYS A 216 -10.02 24.74 -9.96
N ARG A 217 -10.86 24.84 -8.93
CA ARG A 217 -10.61 25.69 -7.74
C ARG A 217 -9.37 25.25 -6.97
N VAL A 218 -9.18 23.94 -6.81
CA VAL A 218 -7.99 23.37 -6.13
C VAL A 218 -6.75 23.44 -7.02
N GLY A 219 -6.91 23.31 -8.34
CA GLY A 219 -5.87 23.51 -9.36
C GLY A 219 -4.83 22.38 -9.47
N SER A 220 -4.59 21.63 -8.39
CA SER A 220 -3.58 20.55 -8.34
C SER A 220 -4.15 19.15 -8.53
N ILE A 221 -5.46 19.04 -8.77
CA ILE A 221 -6.12 17.77 -9.06
C ILE A 221 -5.81 17.34 -10.49
N LYS A 222 -5.43 16.07 -10.67
CA LYS A 222 -5.19 15.45 -11.98
C LYS A 222 -6.05 14.21 -12.24
N ASP A 223 -6.62 13.64 -11.19
CA ASP A 223 -7.46 12.44 -11.26
C ASP A 223 -8.77 12.63 -10.48
N ILE A 224 -9.87 12.17 -11.07
CA ILE A 224 -11.17 12.03 -10.40
C ILE A 224 -11.35 10.55 -10.05
N HIS A 225 -11.26 10.23 -8.77
CA HIS A 225 -11.31 8.86 -8.26
C HIS A 225 -12.69 8.57 -7.66
N PHE A 226 -13.48 7.73 -8.31
CA PHE A 226 -14.78 7.30 -7.78
C PHE A 226 -14.62 6.10 -6.86
N ASP A 227 -14.97 6.29 -5.59
CA ASP A 227 -15.00 5.26 -4.57
C ASP A 227 -16.45 5.01 -4.15
N PHE A 228 -17.19 4.34 -5.04
CA PHE A 228 -18.61 4.07 -4.84
C PHE A 228 -18.78 2.62 -4.39
N GLU A 229 -19.05 2.43 -3.09
CA GLU A 229 -19.16 1.11 -2.48
C GLU A 229 -20.61 0.80 -2.04
N ASN A 230 -20.83 -0.41 -1.52
CA ASN A 230 -22.15 -0.89 -1.06
C ASN A 230 -23.26 -0.81 -2.12
N LEU A 231 -22.90 -0.93 -3.39
CA LEU A 231 -23.85 -0.81 -4.49
C LEU A 231 -24.70 -2.09 -4.61
N PRO A 232 -26.04 -1.98 -4.69
CA PRO A 232 -26.90 -3.12 -4.97
C PRO A 232 -26.56 -3.75 -6.33
N ALA A 233 -26.70 -5.08 -6.44
CA ALA A 233 -26.31 -5.82 -7.65
C ALA A 233 -27.00 -5.32 -8.93
N ASP A 234 -28.26 -4.86 -8.83
CA ASP A 234 -29.03 -4.31 -9.94
C ASP A 234 -28.51 -2.95 -10.46
N GLN A 235 -27.59 -2.31 -9.73
CA GLN A 235 -26.97 -1.04 -10.13
C GLN A 235 -25.72 -1.21 -11.00
N ARG A 236 -25.29 -2.44 -11.29
CA ARG A 236 -24.09 -2.74 -12.10
C ARG A 236 -24.02 -1.95 -13.40
N GLU A 237 -25.06 -2.04 -14.24
CA GLU A 237 -25.06 -1.33 -15.54
C GLU A 237 -25.31 0.17 -15.42
N ALA A 238 -26.02 0.58 -14.37
CA ALA A 238 -26.24 1.98 -14.07
C ALA A 238 -24.90 2.66 -13.71
N TYR A 239 -24.08 1.99 -12.91
CA TYR A 239 -22.74 2.47 -12.56
C TYR A 239 -21.81 2.49 -13.77
N ASN A 240 -21.80 1.45 -14.60
CA ASN A 240 -21.06 1.45 -15.87
C ASN A 240 -21.45 2.63 -16.78
N SER A 241 -22.75 2.93 -16.86
CA SER A 241 -23.27 4.04 -17.68
C SER A 241 -22.88 5.40 -17.11
N PHE A 242 -22.95 5.56 -15.78
CA PHE A 242 -22.44 6.72 -15.06
C PHE A 242 -20.95 6.97 -15.36
N LEU A 243 -20.11 5.93 -15.26
CA LEU A 243 -18.67 6.04 -15.50
C LEU A 243 -18.35 6.44 -16.95
N ARG A 244 -19.07 5.92 -17.94
CA ARG A 244 -18.88 6.34 -19.35
C ARG A 244 -19.16 7.83 -19.54
N ARG A 245 -20.20 8.36 -18.88
CA ARG A 245 -20.49 9.80 -18.89
C ARG A 245 -19.42 10.61 -18.17
N ALA A 246 -19.02 10.16 -16.98
CA ALA A 246 -17.98 10.79 -16.19
C ALA A 246 -16.66 10.90 -16.96
N VAL A 247 -16.18 9.77 -17.52
CA VAL A 247 -14.97 9.71 -18.36
C VAL A 247 -15.06 10.68 -19.53
N LYS A 248 -16.15 10.64 -20.31
CA LYS A 248 -16.34 11.57 -21.42
C LYS A 248 -16.25 13.04 -20.98
N ARG A 249 -16.85 13.37 -19.83
CA ARG A 249 -16.91 14.73 -19.30
C ARG A 249 -15.56 15.20 -18.77
N PHE A 250 -14.84 14.37 -18.02
CA PHE A 250 -13.58 14.74 -17.36
C PHE A 250 -12.37 14.65 -18.29
N HIS A 251 -12.35 13.72 -19.24
CA HIS A 251 -11.32 13.65 -20.29
C HIS A 251 -11.33 14.90 -21.17
N ALA A 252 -12.51 15.45 -21.48
CA ALA A 252 -12.64 16.69 -22.24
C ALA A 252 -12.00 17.91 -21.55
N GLU A 253 -11.80 17.82 -20.22
CA GLU A 253 -11.18 18.84 -19.39
C GLU A 253 -9.75 18.47 -18.95
N GLY A 254 -9.22 17.35 -19.45
CA GLY A 254 -7.83 16.92 -19.22
C GLY A 254 -7.56 16.17 -17.91
N TYR A 255 -8.60 15.70 -17.21
CA TYR A 255 -8.46 14.87 -16.01
C TYR A 255 -8.50 13.39 -16.35
N THR A 256 -7.72 12.57 -15.64
CA THR A 256 -7.94 11.12 -15.63
C THR A 256 -9.12 10.75 -14.73
N VAL A 257 -9.68 9.58 -14.94
CA VAL A 257 -10.73 9.00 -14.11
C VAL A 257 -10.31 7.63 -13.65
N SER A 258 -10.49 7.36 -12.36
CA SER A 258 -10.19 6.07 -11.77
C SER A 258 -11.32 5.60 -10.84
N THR A 259 -11.30 4.31 -10.49
CA THR A 259 -12.32 3.72 -9.58
C THR A 259 -11.68 2.81 -8.55
N ALA A 260 -12.24 2.76 -7.35
CA ALA A 260 -11.97 1.69 -6.39
C ALA A 260 -12.83 0.46 -6.75
N LEU A 261 -12.27 -0.74 -6.59
CA LEU A 261 -12.94 -2.00 -6.89
C LEU A 261 -12.83 -2.95 -5.71
N ALA A 262 -13.98 -3.42 -5.23
CA ALA A 262 -14.06 -4.47 -4.23
C ALA A 262 -13.42 -5.77 -4.75
N PRO A 263 -12.75 -6.56 -3.90
CA PRO A 263 -11.95 -7.70 -4.33
C PRO A 263 -12.81 -8.85 -4.88
N LYS A 264 -12.57 -9.22 -6.14
CA LYS A 264 -13.22 -10.36 -6.81
C LYS A 264 -12.19 -11.35 -7.31
N THR A 265 -12.56 -12.62 -7.30
CA THR A 265 -11.78 -13.75 -7.84
C THR A 265 -12.46 -14.42 -9.05
N SER A 266 -13.69 -14.02 -9.36
CA SER A 266 -14.42 -14.44 -10.55
C SER A 266 -15.54 -13.46 -10.90
N ALA A 267 -16.02 -13.50 -12.15
CA ALA A 267 -17.10 -12.63 -12.63
C ALA A 267 -18.43 -12.86 -11.89
N ASN A 268 -18.72 -14.12 -11.57
CA ASN A 268 -19.96 -14.56 -10.94
C ASN A 268 -19.91 -14.56 -9.40
N GLN A 269 -18.84 -14.02 -8.79
CA GLN A 269 -18.75 -13.92 -7.34
C GLN A 269 -19.92 -13.07 -6.81
N ARG A 270 -20.73 -13.68 -5.95
CA ARG A 270 -21.86 -13.04 -5.27
C ARG A 270 -21.45 -12.58 -3.89
N GLY A 271 -22.10 -11.52 -3.43
CA GLY A 271 -21.84 -10.97 -2.12
C GLY A 271 -22.24 -9.51 -2.04
N PRO A 272 -22.50 -9.02 -0.83
CA PRO A 272 -22.68 -7.60 -0.63
C PRO A 272 -21.37 -6.89 -1.07
N TRP A 273 -21.48 -5.65 -1.56
CA TRP A 273 -20.33 -4.80 -1.93
C TRP A 273 -19.56 -5.16 -3.21
N ILE A 274 -19.78 -6.35 -3.81
CA ILE A 274 -18.97 -6.81 -4.96
C ILE A 274 -19.71 -6.96 -6.28
N GLU A 275 -21.04 -7.17 -6.27
CA GLU A 275 -21.77 -7.57 -7.48
C GLU A 275 -21.88 -6.46 -8.52
N ALA A 276 -22.04 -5.21 -8.07
CA ALA A 276 -22.12 -4.04 -8.95
C ALA A 276 -20.77 -3.67 -9.59
N HIS A 277 -19.65 -4.19 -9.08
CA HIS A 277 -18.31 -3.91 -9.59
C HIS A 277 -17.98 -4.82 -10.78
N ASP A 278 -18.18 -4.27 -11.98
CA ASP A 278 -17.89 -4.91 -13.26
C ASP A 278 -16.44 -4.63 -13.70
N TYR A 279 -15.53 -5.52 -13.32
CA TYR A 279 -14.10 -5.37 -13.59
C TYR A 279 -13.80 -5.12 -15.07
N LYS A 280 -14.46 -5.85 -15.98
CA LYS A 280 -14.22 -5.71 -17.42
C LYS A 280 -14.65 -4.35 -17.92
N ALA A 281 -15.88 -3.94 -17.59
CA ALA A 281 -16.39 -2.63 -17.99
C ALA A 281 -15.53 -1.50 -17.42
N HIS A 282 -15.17 -1.55 -16.13
CA HIS A 282 -14.29 -0.56 -15.53
C HIS A 282 -12.94 -0.51 -16.25
N GLY A 283 -12.32 -1.67 -16.52
CA GLY A 283 -11.07 -1.79 -17.26
C GLY A 283 -11.12 -1.23 -18.68
N GLU A 284 -12.27 -1.26 -19.34
CA GLU A 284 -12.50 -0.63 -20.64
C GLU A 284 -12.73 0.88 -20.53
N ILE A 285 -13.44 1.34 -19.49
CA ILE A 285 -13.95 2.71 -19.36
C ILE A 285 -12.91 3.66 -18.75
N VAL A 286 -12.33 3.32 -17.61
CA VAL A 286 -11.53 4.26 -16.78
C VAL A 286 -10.03 4.13 -17.06
N ASP A 287 -9.24 5.13 -16.64
CA ASP A 287 -7.79 5.16 -16.90
C ASP A 287 -7.03 4.13 -16.06
N PHE A 288 -7.44 3.95 -14.80
CA PHE A 288 -6.92 2.92 -13.90
C PHE A 288 -7.90 2.60 -12.77
N VAL A 289 -7.72 1.45 -12.14
CA VAL A 289 -8.50 0.99 -10.98
C VAL A 289 -7.58 0.78 -9.79
N LEU A 290 -8.13 0.93 -8.59
CA LEU A 290 -7.50 0.50 -7.35
C LEU A 290 -8.26 -0.70 -6.81
N LEU A 291 -7.60 -1.85 -6.72
CA LEU A 291 -8.21 -3.05 -6.15
C LEU A 291 -8.13 -2.97 -4.62
N MET A 292 -9.25 -3.05 -3.90
CA MET A 292 -9.28 -3.03 -2.44
C MET A 292 -8.85 -4.39 -1.85
N THR A 293 -7.61 -4.79 -2.14
CA THR A 293 -7.02 -6.08 -1.76
C THR A 293 -6.48 -6.08 -0.33
N TYR A 294 -7.34 -5.76 0.63
CA TYR A 294 -7.10 -5.79 2.07
C TYR A 294 -8.43 -6.05 2.81
N GLU A 295 -8.41 -6.12 4.15
CA GLU A 295 -9.57 -6.48 5.01
C GLU A 295 -10.06 -7.95 4.93
N TRP A 296 -9.17 -8.92 4.68
CA TRP A 296 -9.50 -10.33 4.99
C TRP A 296 -9.54 -10.55 6.50
N GLY A 297 -8.47 -10.16 7.19
CA GLY A 297 -8.49 -9.86 8.61
C GLY A 297 -8.91 -8.41 8.81
N TYR A 298 -10.12 -8.20 9.32
CA TYR A 298 -10.70 -6.88 9.54
C TYR A 298 -11.17 -6.73 10.98
N SER A 299 -11.38 -5.48 11.41
CA SER A 299 -11.60 -5.15 12.83
C SER A 299 -12.80 -5.85 13.48
N ALA A 300 -13.86 -6.12 12.72
CA ALA A 300 -15.05 -6.82 13.21
C ALA A 300 -15.08 -8.31 12.85
N GLY A 301 -14.02 -8.82 12.22
CA GLY A 301 -13.83 -10.21 11.86
C GLY A 301 -12.85 -10.94 12.78
N PRO A 302 -12.70 -12.26 12.61
CA PRO A 302 -11.73 -13.04 13.36
C PRO A 302 -10.28 -12.63 13.02
N PRO A 303 -9.32 -12.87 13.94
CA PRO A 303 -7.92 -12.51 13.70
C PRO A 303 -7.29 -13.32 12.57
N MET A 304 -6.72 -12.63 11.59
CA MET A 304 -5.87 -13.17 10.53
C MET A 304 -5.09 -12.02 9.87
N ALA A 305 -4.19 -12.34 8.93
CA ALA A 305 -3.51 -11.32 8.13
C ALA A 305 -4.53 -10.41 7.41
N VAL A 306 -4.23 -9.10 7.39
CA VAL A 306 -5.12 -8.10 6.78
C VAL A 306 -5.21 -8.26 5.27
N SER A 307 -4.07 -8.52 4.60
CA SER A 307 -3.97 -8.74 3.16
C SER A 307 -3.09 -9.96 2.83
N PRO A 308 -3.58 -11.19 3.09
CA PRO A 308 -2.80 -12.40 2.86
C PRO A 308 -2.51 -12.58 1.35
N ILE A 309 -1.24 -12.85 1.02
CA ILE A 309 -0.73 -12.70 -0.35
C ILE A 309 -1.42 -13.63 -1.37
N ARG A 310 -1.94 -14.79 -0.95
CA ARG A 310 -2.53 -15.77 -1.88
C ARG A 310 -3.90 -15.31 -2.37
N GLU A 311 -4.66 -14.71 -1.48
CA GLU A 311 -5.98 -14.14 -1.69
C GLU A 311 -5.84 -12.86 -2.51
N VAL A 312 -4.85 -12.03 -2.17
CA VAL A 312 -4.44 -10.88 -2.98
C VAL A 312 -4.05 -11.31 -4.39
N GLU A 313 -3.21 -12.34 -4.55
CA GLU A 313 -2.83 -12.86 -5.87
C GLU A 313 -4.04 -13.43 -6.64
N ALA A 314 -4.97 -14.11 -5.97
CA ALA A 314 -6.18 -14.61 -6.60
C ALA A 314 -7.03 -13.47 -7.20
N VAL A 315 -7.15 -12.36 -6.48
CA VAL A 315 -7.83 -11.14 -6.99
C VAL A 315 -7.06 -10.54 -8.16
N VAL A 316 -5.72 -10.45 -8.07
CA VAL A 316 -4.88 -9.95 -9.17
C VAL A 316 -5.01 -10.82 -10.41
N LYS A 317 -4.98 -12.15 -10.28
CA LYS A 317 -5.13 -13.11 -11.40
C LYS A 317 -6.46 -12.92 -12.13
N TYR A 318 -7.54 -12.71 -11.39
CA TYR A 318 -8.84 -12.41 -11.99
C TYR A 318 -8.87 -11.01 -12.63
N ALA A 319 -8.32 -9.99 -11.95
CA ALA A 319 -8.28 -8.65 -12.50
C ALA A 319 -7.52 -8.58 -13.84
N VAL A 320 -6.37 -9.23 -13.95
CA VAL A 320 -5.61 -9.26 -15.21
C VAL A 320 -6.27 -10.10 -16.31
N SER A 321 -7.22 -10.99 -15.97
CA SER A 321 -8.04 -11.66 -17.00
C SER A 321 -9.16 -10.78 -17.54
N GLU A 322 -9.57 -9.75 -16.81
CA GLU A 322 -10.67 -8.85 -17.19
C GLU A 322 -10.20 -7.50 -17.73
N MET A 323 -8.98 -7.05 -17.40
CA MET A 323 -8.45 -5.76 -17.85
C MET A 323 -6.93 -5.75 -18.01
N PRO A 324 -6.37 -4.77 -18.76
CA PRO A 324 -4.92 -4.64 -18.88
C PRO A 324 -4.25 -4.41 -17.53
N ALA A 325 -3.20 -5.19 -17.23
CA ALA A 325 -2.42 -5.06 -15.98
C ALA A 325 -1.89 -3.63 -15.74
N SER A 326 -1.57 -2.90 -16.81
CA SER A 326 -1.13 -1.49 -16.77
C SER A 326 -2.19 -0.49 -16.29
N LYS A 327 -3.42 -0.94 -16.05
CA LYS A 327 -4.51 -0.15 -15.42
C LYS A 327 -4.73 -0.49 -13.95
N ILE A 328 -3.98 -1.43 -13.36
CA ILE A 328 -4.28 -1.95 -12.03
C ILE A 328 -3.30 -1.39 -10.99
N LEU A 329 -3.81 -0.64 -10.02
CA LEU A 329 -3.13 -0.38 -8.75
C LEU A 329 -3.54 -1.44 -7.74
N LEU A 330 -2.55 -2.11 -7.15
CA LEU A 330 -2.77 -3.03 -6.04
C LEU A 330 -3.10 -2.23 -4.77
N GLY A 331 -4.22 -2.46 -4.10
CA GLY A 331 -4.52 -1.81 -2.82
C GLY A 331 -3.79 -2.47 -1.67
N GLN A 332 -3.30 -1.66 -0.74
CA GLN A 332 -2.48 -2.10 0.39
C GLN A 332 -2.83 -1.36 1.68
N ASN A 333 -3.05 -2.10 2.76
CA ASN A 333 -3.18 -1.58 4.12
C ASN A 333 -1.82 -1.10 4.68
N LEU A 334 -1.79 0.02 5.39
CA LEU A 334 -0.64 0.52 6.17
C LEU A 334 -0.75 0.25 7.68
N TYR A 335 -1.75 -0.54 8.07
CA TYR A 335 -2.04 -0.93 9.45
C TYR A 335 -2.12 -2.44 9.58
N GLY A 336 -1.99 -2.87 10.83
CA GLY A 336 -2.47 -4.14 11.33
C GLY A 336 -3.63 -3.95 12.30
N TYR A 337 -3.96 -5.03 13.01
CA TYR A 337 -4.98 -5.06 14.04
C TYR A 337 -4.50 -5.85 15.25
N ASP A 338 -4.90 -5.40 16.42
CA ASP A 338 -4.74 -6.06 17.71
C ASP A 338 -6.11 -6.57 18.19
N TRP A 339 -6.27 -7.90 18.21
CA TRP A 339 -7.48 -8.56 18.67
C TRP A 339 -7.30 -9.10 20.09
N THR A 340 -8.22 -8.75 20.97
CA THR A 340 -8.42 -9.45 22.24
C THR A 340 -9.10 -10.80 22.00
N LEU A 341 -8.60 -11.87 22.61
CA LEU A 341 -9.09 -13.23 22.48
C LEU A 341 -9.89 -13.70 23.71
N PRO A 342 -10.86 -14.63 23.55
CA PRO A 342 -11.30 -15.21 22.27
C PRO A 342 -12.11 -14.21 21.43
N PHE A 343 -12.04 -14.36 20.10
CA PHE A 343 -12.91 -13.59 19.20
C PHE A 343 -14.38 -13.99 19.41
N VAL A 344 -15.24 -12.98 19.50
CA VAL A 344 -16.69 -13.15 19.59
C VAL A 344 -17.36 -12.30 18.51
N GLN A 345 -18.13 -12.93 17.63
CA GLN A 345 -18.87 -12.24 16.56
C GLN A 345 -19.81 -11.18 17.17
N GLY A 346 -19.72 -9.94 16.68
CA GLY A 346 -20.50 -8.81 17.21
C GLY A 346 -19.97 -8.22 18.52
N GLY A 347 -18.81 -8.69 19.00
CA GLY A 347 -18.08 -8.08 20.11
C GLY A 347 -17.35 -6.79 19.74
N PRO A 348 -16.50 -6.28 20.65
CA PRO A 348 -15.65 -5.12 20.39
C PRO A 348 -14.76 -5.34 19.15
N TYR A 349 -14.58 -4.28 18.37
CA TYR A 349 -13.72 -4.31 17.19
C TYR A 349 -12.23 -4.32 17.61
N ALA A 350 -11.40 -4.98 16.82
CA ALA A 350 -9.95 -4.95 16.98
C ALA A 350 -9.41 -3.53 16.84
N GLU A 351 -8.37 -3.21 17.60
CA GLU A 351 -7.71 -1.92 17.54
C GLU A 351 -6.78 -1.86 16.32
N ALA A 352 -6.95 -0.85 15.45
CA ALA A 352 -6.01 -0.64 14.34
C ALA A 352 -4.66 -0.16 14.88
N VAL A 353 -3.57 -0.82 14.46
CA VAL A 353 -2.21 -0.49 14.88
C VAL A 353 -1.32 -0.19 13.69
N SER A 354 -0.44 0.81 13.80
CA SER A 354 0.65 0.96 12.82
C SER A 354 1.69 -0.14 13.02
N PRO A 355 2.51 -0.47 12.02
CA PRO A 355 3.66 -1.36 12.18
C PRO A 355 4.61 -0.95 13.30
N GLN A 356 4.89 0.36 13.44
CA GLN A 356 5.70 0.85 14.56
C GLN A 356 5.03 0.57 15.92
N ARG A 357 3.72 0.76 16.02
CA ARG A 357 2.95 0.45 17.24
C ARG A 357 2.95 -1.05 17.55
N ALA A 358 2.81 -1.90 16.53
CA ALA A 358 2.87 -3.35 16.70
C ALA A 358 4.24 -3.79 17.25
N ILE A 359 5.34 -3.21 16.75
CA ILE A 359 6.70 -3.44 17.28
C ILE A 359 6.80 -2.98 18.74
N ASP A 360 6.23 -1.83 19.09
CA ASP A 360 6.22 -1.34 20.47
C ASP A 360 5.43 -2.24 21.42
N ILE A 361 4.30 -2.81 20.97
CA ILE A 361 3.51 -3.79 21.73
C ILE A 361 4.34 -5.05 21.95
N ALA A 362 4.94 -5.62 20.89
CA ALA A 362 5.80 -6.80 21.00
C ALA A 362 6.96 -6.55 21.97
N LYS A 363 7.56 -5.35 21.91
CA LYS A 363 8.63 -4.91 22.81
C LYS A 363 8.17 -4.73 24.26
N LYS A 364 6.93 -4.27 24.49
CA LYS A 364 6.35 -4.09 25.83
C LYS A 364 6.13 -5.44 26.51
N TYR A 365 5.59 -6.41 25.78
CA TYR A 365 5.24 -7.72 26.33
C TYR A 365 6.29 -8.80 26.09
N ASN A 366 7.48 -8.43 25.58
CA ASN A 366 8.59 -9.33 25.28
C ASN A 366 8.16 -10.49 24.35
N ALA A 367 7.28 -10.21 23.39
CA ALA A 367 6.80 -11.17 22.40
C ALA A 367 7.73 -11.16 21.17
N ALA A 368 8.11 -12.35 20.71
CA ALA A 368 8.85 -12.49 19.45
C ALA A 368 7.89 -12.33 18.26
N ILE A 369 8.30 -11.55 17.27
CA ILE A 369 7.53 -11.37 16.02
C ILE A 369 7.74 -12.60 15.15
N GLN A 370 6.66 -13.35 14.93
CA GLN A 370 6.61 -14.47 14.02
C GLN A 370 6.27 -13.98 12.60
N TYR A 371 6.45 -14.85 11.60
CA TYR A 371 6.12 -14.55 10.21
C TYR A 371 5.45 -15.74 9.56
N ASP A 372 4.22 -15.54 9.09
CA ASP A 372 3.50 -16.54 8.31
C ASP A 372 3.95 -16.44 6.84
N TRP A 373 4.66 -17.47 6.36
CA TRP A 373 5.15 -17.51 4.98
C TRP A 373 4.08 -17.84 3.94
N ASN A 374 2.93 -18.38 4.35
CA ASN A 374 1.79 -18.61 3.45
C ASN A 374 1.03 -17.30 3.20
N ALA A 375 0.75 -16.54 4.26
CA ALA A 375 0.11 -15.23 4.18
C ALA A 375 1.07 -14.11 3.76
N GLN A 376 2.39 -14.32 3.95
CA GLN A 376 3.43 -13.29 3.86
C GLN A 376 3.13 -12.10 4.79
N ALA A 377 2.89 -12.37 6.07
CA ALA A 377 2.57 -11.34 7.06
C ALA A 377 3.20 -11.64 8.44
N PRO A 378 3.71 -10.62 9.15
CA PRO A 378 4.15 -10.77 10.53
C PRO A 378 2.97 -10.82 11.51
N PHE A 379 3.16 -11.58 12.60
CA PHE A 379 2.21 -11.64 13.69
C PHE A 379 2.89 -11.99 15.01
N PHE A 380 2.20 -11.78 16.14
CA PHE A 380 2.62 -12.30 17.45
C PHE A 380 1.44 -12.35 18.41
N ASP A 381 1.57 -13.20 19.43
CA ASP A 381 0.62 -13.32 20.53
C ASP A 381 1.22 -12.70 21.80
N TYR A 382 0.37 -12.16 22.68
CA TYR A 382 0.79 -11.69 24.00
C TYR A 382 -0.36 -11.80 25.01
N TYR A 383 -0.03 -11.63 26.30
CA TYR A 383 -1.02 -11.45 27.38
C TYR A 383 -0.89 -10.05 27.97
N ASP A 384 -2.02 -9.36 28.12
CA ASP A 384 -2.05 -8.03 28.73
C ASP A 384 -1.95 -8.09 30.27
N GLU A 385 -1.95 -6.93 30.93
CA GLU A 385 -1.86 -6.85 32.39
C GLU A 385 -3.08 -7.46 33.11
N GLN A 386 -4.18 -7.70 32.42
CA GLN A 386 -5.38 -8.36 32.94
C GLN A 386 -5.37 -9.88 32.66
N GLY A 387 -4.31 -10.41 32.05
CA GLY A 387 -4.21 -11.82 31.65
C GLY A 387 -5.10 -12.18 30.47
N ARG A 388 -5.59 -11.20 29.70
CA ARG A 388 -6.32 -11.45 28.45
C ARG A 388 -5.33 -11.77 27.35
N ALA A 389 -5.63 -12.79 26.55
CA ALA A 389 -4.81 -13.13 25.39
C ALA A 389 -5.09 -12.15 24.25
N HIS A 390 -4.06 -11.82 23.49
CA HIS A 390 -4.13 -10.97 22.32
C HIS A 390 -3.35 -11.59 21.17
N VAL A 391 -3.78 -11.31 19.95
CA VAL A 391 -3.02 -11.60 18.72
C VAL A 391 -2.98 -10.36 17.84
N VAL A 392 -1.78 -10.04 17.35
CA VAL A 392 -1.53 -8.89 16.49
C VAL A 392 -1.08 -9.38 15.13
N TRP A 393 -1.78 -8.99 14.07
CA TRP A 393 -1.33 -9.15 12.68
C TRP A 393 -1.06 -7.78 12.09
N PHE A 394 0.07 -7.58 11.42
CA PHE A 394 0.46 -6.29 10.88
C PHE A 394 1.28 -6.43 9.58
N GLU A 395 1.87 -5.34 9.10
CA GLU A 395 2.74 -5.32 7.93
C GLU A 395 4.18 -4.97 8.32
N ASP A 396 5.16 -5.50 7.62
CA ASP A 396 6.56 -5.08 7.76
C ASP A 396 7.29 -5.07 6.42
N ALA A 397 8.58 -4.79 6.44
CA ALA A 397 9.39 -4.73 5.23
C ALA A 397 9.32 -6.03 4.39
N ARG A 398 9.17 -7.20 5.03
CA ARG A 398 9.10 -8.50 4.34
C ARG A 398 7.80 -8.62 3.56
N SER A 399 6.66 -8.35 4.21
CA SER A 399 5.33 -8.45 3.60
C SER A 399 5.15 -7.45 2.46
N ILE A 400 5.63 -6.21 2.63
CA ILE A 400 5.60 -5.18 1.57
C ILE A 400 6.48 -5.58 0.38
N GLN A 401 7.69 -6.10 0.61
CA GLN A 401 8.54 -6.56 -0.49
C GLN A 401 7.91 -7.72 -1.26
N ALA A 402 7.20 -8.64 -0.59
CA ALA A 402 6.45 -9.70 -1.24
C ALA A 402 5.37 -9.15 -2.19
N LYS A 403 4.64 -8.12 -1.76
CA LYS A 403 3.64 -7.43 -2.58
C LYS A 403 4.25 -6.63 -3.73
N PHE A 404 5.43 -6.04 -3.55
CA PHE A 404 6.17 -5.41 -4.66
C PHE A 404 6.65 -6.41 -5.69
N ASN A 405 7.03 -7.62 -5.26
CA ASN A 405 7.35 -8.71 -6.18
C ASN A 405 6.11 -9.13 -6.99
N LEU A 406 4.93 -9.18 -6.35
CA LEU A 406 3.67 -9.46 -7.03
C LEU A 406 3.34 -8.41 -8.11
N ILE A 407 3.49 -7.12 -7.79
CA ILE A 407 3.33 -6.01 -8.76
C ILE A 407 4.23 -6.21 -9.98
N LYS A 408 5.50 -6.56 -9.76
CA LYS A 408 6.49 -6.79 -10.83
C LYS A 408 6.17 -8.05 -11.64
N GLN A 409 5.77 -9.14 -10.98
CA GLN A 409 5.41 -10.41 -11.60
C GLN A 409 4.24 -10.24 -12.58
N TYR A 410 3.19 -9.52 -12.17
CA TYR A 410 1.99 -9.30 -12.98
C TYR A 410 2.06 -8.03 -13.83
N LYS A 411 3.16 -7.28 -13.77
CA LYS A 411 3.37 -6.00 -14.48
C LYS A 411 2.22 -5.01 -14.23
N LEU A 412 1.79 -4.92 -12.98
CA LEU A 412 0.71 -4.02 -12.57
C LEU A 412 1.16 -2.56 -12.71
N ARG A 413 0.21 -1.63 -12.78
CA ARG A 413 0.46 -0.19 -12.86
C ARG A 413 1.24 0.33 -11.65
N GLY A 414 0.96 -0.23 -10.48
CA GLY A 414 1.62 0.13 -9.23
C GLY A 414 0.78 -0.23 -8.01
N ILE A 415 0.76 0.66 -7.01
CA ILE A 415 0.17 0.38 -5.68
C ILE A 415 -0.58 1.59 -5.11
N GLY A 416 -1.65 1.33 -4.37
CA GLY A 416 -2.45 2.31 -3.66
C GLY A 416 -2.53 1.99 -2.16
N TYR A 417 -2.37 2.98 -1.28
CA TYR A 417 -2.26 2.76 0.16
C TYR A 417 -3.45 3.30 0.95
N TRP A 418 -4.08 2.44 1.74
CA TRP A 418 -5.03 2.81 2.79
C TRP A 418 -4.36 2.64 4.16
N LYS A 419 -4.07 3.68 4.92
CA LYS A 419 -4.09 5.11 4.58
C LYS A 419 -2.95 5.80 5.31
N LEU A 420 -2.64 7.04 4.92
CA LEU A 420 -1.68 7.87 5.65
C LEU A 420 -2.15 8.17 7.08
N GLY A 421 -1.20 8.50 7.95
CA GLY A 421 -1.43 8.72 9.38
C GLY A 421 -0.99 7.56 10.28
N LEU A 422 -0.47 6.48 9.69
CA LEU A 422 0.03 5.30 10.38
C LEU A 422 1.54 5.14 10.07
N PRO A 423 2.44 5.36 11.04
CA PRO A 423 3.88 5.32 10.80
C PRO A 423 4.36 3.95 10.31
N PHE A 424 4.98 3.95 9.12
CA PHE A 424 5.60 2.76 8.53
C PHE A 424 6.75 3.17 7.57
N PRO A 425 7.90 3.63 8.11
CA PRO A 425 8.96 4.23 7.30
C PRO A 425 9.56 3.28 6.26
N GLN A 426 9.64 1.98 6.59
CA GLN A 426 10.22 0.98 5.70
C GLN A 426 9.44 0.86 4.38
N ASN A 427 8.12 1.08 4.38
CA ASN A 427 7.31 1.06 3.17
C ASN A 427 7.79 2.08 2.15
N TRP A 428 7.99 3.34 2.57
CA TRP A 428 8.41 4.43 1.69
C TRP A 428 9.82 4.23 1.16
N LEU A 429 10.73 3.77 2.01
CA LEU A 429 12.08 3.40 1.60
C LEU A 429 12.08 2.27 0.58
N LEU A 430 11.24 1.24 0.78
CA LEU A 430 11.13 0.15 -0.19
C LEU A 430 10.50 0.61 -1.51
N ILE A 431 9.58 1.58 -1.52
CA ILE A 431 9.09 2.20 -2.77
C ILE A 431 10.25 2.85 -3.52
N GLY A 432 10.98 3.74 -2.84
CA GLY A 432 12.14 4.42 -3.41
C GLY A 432 13.26 3.46 -3.85
N SER A 433 13.27 2.26 -3.30
CA SER A 433 14.19 1.18 -3.65
C SER A 433 13.75 0.38 -4.88
N ASN A 434 12.46 0.07 -4.97
CA ASN A 434 11.93 -0.88 -5.95
C ASN A 434 11.46 -0.23 -7.25
N PHE A 435 11.08 1.05 -7.21
CA PHE A 435 10.37 1.70 -8.30
C PHE A 435 10.91 3.09 -8.63
N ASP A 436 10.82 3.43 -9.91
CA ASP A 436 10.91 4.80 -10.39
C ASP A 436 9.49 5.38 -10.39
N VAL A 437 9.14 6.04 -9.29
CA VAL A 437 7.81 6.63 -9.09
C VAL A 437 7.54 7.68 -10.17
N VAL A 438 6.44 7.49 -10.91
CA VAL A 438 5.97 8.44 -11.91
C VAL A 438 5.41 9.68 -11.21
N LYS A 439 5.73 10.87 -11.71
CA LYS A 439 5.17 12.16 -11.26
C LYS A 439 4.29 12.73 -12.39
N LYS A 440 3.27 13.54 -12.04
CA LYS A 440 2.22 13.99 -12.96
C LYS A 440 2.01 15.49 -12.91
#